data_AF-A0A952RM60-F1
#
_entry.id   AF-A0A952RM60-F1
#
_cell.length_a   1.000
_cell.length_b   1.000
_cell.length_c   1.000
_cell.angle_alpha   90.00
_cell.angle_beta   90.00
_cell.angle_gamma   90.00
#
_symmetry.space_group_name_H-M   'P 1'
#
loop_
_entity.id
_entity.type
_entity.pdbx_description
1 polymer ?
#
loop_
_entity_poly.entity_id
_entity_poly.type
_entity_poly.pdbx_seq_one_letter_code
_entity_poly.pdbx_strand_id
1 'polypeptide(L)' 'MSHIRRSSPSIPPPASASSATDPKCFDCGCAAPDLDQEQTLRSTLGWRLVFDRQPDGSNKPIWRCPDCWQKYKNAKGQ' A
#
# COMPACT_ATOMS: atom_id res chain seq x y z
N MET A 1 31.63 19.00 -41.95
CA MET A 1 31.28 19.16 -40.53
C MET A 1 30.08 18.25 -40.24
N SER A 2 30.34 17.04 -39.72
CA SER A 2 29.29 16.04 -39.51
C SER A 2 28.64 16.25 -38.14
N HIS A 3 27.39 16.66 -38.13
CA HIS A 3 26.60 16.88 -36.91
C HIS A 3 26.28 15.52 -36.28
N ILE A 4 27.03 15.13 -35.27
CA ILE A 4 26.67 14.04 -34.36
C ILE A 4 25.34 14.39 -33.66
N ARG A 5 24.25 13.79 -34.13
CA ARG A 5 22.99 13.78 -33.36
C ARG A 5 23.22 12.94 -32.12
N ARG A 6 23.43 13.62 -30.99
CA ARG A 6 23.48 13.00 -29.67
C ARG A 6 22.09 12.44 -29.37
N SER A 7 21.91 11.15 -29.60
CA SER A 7 20.71 10.42 -29.20
C SER A 7 20.54 10.58 -27.69
N SER A 8 19.58 11.43 -27.31
CA SER A 8 19.18 11.61 -25.92
C SER A 8 18.60 10.26 -25.45
N PRO A 9 19.06 9.66 -24.34
CA PRO A 9 18.39 8.51 -23.80
C PRO A 9 17.00 8.98 -23.32
N SER A 10 15.95 8.58 -24.03
CA SER A 10 14.58 8.68 -23.55
C SER A 10 14.48 7.79 -22.31
N ILE A 11 14.66 8.39 -21.14
CA ILE A 11 14.29 7.79 -19.86
C ILE A 11 12.81 7.46 -20.02
N PRO A 12 12.39 6.18 -20.04
CA PRO A 12 10.96 5.89 -19.99
C PRO A 12 10.41 6.53 -18.72
N PRO A 13 9.22 7.16 -18.73
CA PRO A 13 8.60 7.57 -17.48
C PRO A 13 8.60 6.34 -16.56
N PRO A 14 8.92 6.48 -15.26
CA PRO A 14 8.75 5.36 -14.34
C PRO A 14 7.32 4.89 -14.57
N ALA A 15 7.19 3.61 -14.97
CA ALA A 15 5.91 3.01 -15.26
C ALA A 15 4.93 3.52 -14.20
N SER A 16 3.80 4.05 -14.67
CA SER A 16 2.60 4.27 -13.87
C SER A 16 2.24 2.94 -13.19
N ALA A 17 3.00 2.57 -12.16
CA ALA A 17 2.68 1.57 -11.17
C ALA A 17 1.76 2.22 -10.12
N SER A 18 0.99 3.21 -10.53
CA SER A 18 -0.22 3.69 -9.85
C SER A 18 -1.40 2.79 -10.23
N SER A 19 -1.17 1.50 -10.48
CA SER A 19 -2.16 0.49 -10.12
C SER A 19 -1.97 0.21 -8.63
N ALA A 20 -2.10 1.26 -7.81
CA ALA A 20 -2.20 1.14 -6.37
C ALA A 20 -3.52 0.41 -6.13
N THR A 21 -3.48 -0.92 -6.24
CA THR A 21 -4.62 -1.78 -5.95
C THR A 21 -5.09 -1.37 -4.57
N ASP A 22 -6.30 -0.81 -4.51
CA ASP A 22 -6.77 -0.22 -3.28
C ASP A 22 -6.68 -1.29 -2.17
N PRO A 23 -5.94 -1.03 -1.08
CA PRO A 23 -5.65 -2.03 -0.09
C PRO A 23 -6.96 -2.49 0.53
N LYS A 24 -7.27 -3.77 0.30
CA LYS A 24 -8.41 -4.43 0.93
C LYS A 24 -8.06 -4.85 2.34
N CYS A 25 -9.07 -4.79 3.22
CA CYS A 25 -8.97 -5.32 4.56
C CYS A 25 -8.70 -6.82 4.48
N PHE A 26 -7.63 -7.28 5.14
CA PHE A 26 -7.25 -8.69 5.16
C PHE A 26 -8.33 -9.61 5.75
N ASP A 27 -9.10 -9.09 6.71
CA ASP A 27 -10.06 -9.88 7.50
C ASP A 27 -11.44 -9.97 6.82
N CYS A 28 -12.06 -8.82 6.52
CA CYS A 28 -13.38 -8.75 5.91
C CYS A 28 -13.38 -8.51 4.38
N GLY A 29 -12.22 -8.27 3.76
CA GLY A 29 -12.10 -8.02 2.32
C GLY A 29 -12.62 -6.66 1.85
N CYS A 30 -13.11 -5.81 2.75
CA CYS A 30 -13.60 -4.46 2.44
C CYS A 30 -12.50 -3.67 1.71
N ALA A 31 -12.83 -2.98 0.62
CA ALA A 31 -11.86 -2.11 -0.03
C ALA A 31 -11.66 -0.86 0.83
N ALA A 32 -10.42 -0.40 0.97
CA ALA A 32 -10.21 0.96 1.42
C ALA A 32 -10.83 1.92 0.38
N PRO A 33 -11.26 3.11 0.81
CA PRO A 33 -11.71 4.12 -0.12
C PRO A 33 -10.51 4.58 -0.97
N ASP A 34 -10.78 4.79 -2.26
CA ASP A 34 -9.83 5.34 -3.23
C ASP A 34 -9.40 6.72 -2.75
N LEU A 35 -8.20 6.79 -2.22
CA LEU A 35 -7.61 7.99 -1.66
C LEU A 35 -6.44 8.37 -2.54
N ASP A 36 -6.69 9.33 -3.41
CA ASP A 36 -5.71 9.98 -4.29
C ASP A 36 -4.49 10.54 -3.51
N GLN A 37 -4.62 10.73 -2.18
CA GLN A 37 -3.53 11.14 -1.27
C GLN A 37 -3.08 9.99 -0.33
N GLU A 38 -2.64 8.95 -1.03
CA GLU A 38 -1.76 7.80 -0.79
C GLU A 38 -1.65 7.09 0.57
N GLN A 39 -1.45 7.71 1.74
CA GLN A 39 -1.27 6.93 2.99
C GLN A 39 -1.76 7.62 4.26
N THR A 40 -1.63 8.94 4.32
CA THR A 40 -1.95 9.74 5.52
C THR A 40 -3.45 9.72 5.83
N LEU A 41 -4.31 9.83 4.82
CA LEU A 41 -5.77 9.83 5.01
C LEU A 41 -6.34 8.45 5.39
N ARG A 42 -5.71 7.34 4.98
CA ARG A 42 -6.14 6.00 5.40
C ARG A 42 -6.02 5.83 6.92
N SER A 43 -4.93 6.34 7.51
CA SER A 43 -4.78 6.38 8.97
C SER A 43 -5.83 7.27 9.64
N THR A 44 -6.22 8.37 9.00
CA THR A 44 -7.29 9.28 9.48
C THR A 44 -8.68 8.62 9.46
N LEU A 45 -8.94 7.72 8.52
CA LEU A 45 -10.18 6.94 8.43
C LEU A 45 -10.19 5.69 9.35
N GLY A 46 -9.20 5.57 10.25
CA GLY A 46 -9.11 4.47 11.19
C GLY A 46 -8.60 3.15 10.59
N TRP A 47 -8.13 3.15 9.34
CA TRP A 47 -7.46 2.00 8.76
C TRP A 47 -6.04 1.88 9.32
N ARG A 48 -5.63 0.66 9.62
CA ARG A 48 -4.31 0.37 10.21
C ARG A 48 -3.56 -0.61 9.35
N LEU A 49 -2.33 -0.25 9.02
CA LEU A 49 -1.34 -1.14 8.46
C LEU A 49 -0.71 -1.94 9.61
N VAL A 50 -0.79 -3.26 9.52
CA VAL A 50 -0.22 -4.21 10.47
C VAL A 50 0.79 -5.05 9.73
N PHE A 51 1.94 -5.31 10.35
CA PHE A 51 2.94 -6.22 9.80
C PHE A 51 2.74 -7.59 10.43
N ASP A 52 2.15 -8.51 9.68
CA ASP A 52 1.98 -9.88 10.14
C ASP A 52 3.26 -10.66 9.89
N ARG A 53 3.80 -11.30 10.94
CA ARG A 53 5.01 -12.10 10.82
C ARG A 53 4.65 -13.46 10.24
N GLN A 54 5.06 -13.68 9.00
CA GLN A 54 4.88 -14.94 8.31
C GLN A 54 5.79 -16.03 8.91
N PRO A 55 5.44 -17.32 8.73
CA PRO A 55 6.26 -18.44 9.21
C PRO A 55 7.67 -18.47 8.60
N ASP A 56 7.84 -17.86 7.43
CA ASP A 56 9.12 -17.65 6.75
C ASP A 56 10.03 -16.63 7.47
N GLY A 57 9.51 -15.92 8.48
CA GLY A 57 10.22 -14.85 9.19
C GLY A 57 10.02 -13.47 8.56
N SER A 58 9.48 -13.40 7.35
CA SER A 58 9.13 -12.16 6.65
C SER A 58 7.93 -11.45 7.27
N ASN A 59 7.94 -10.12 7.32
CA ASN A 59 6.81 -9.30 7.74
C ASN A 59 5.96 -8.91 6.53
N LYS A 60 4.74 -9.44 6.44
CA LYS A 60 3.79 -9.07 5.39
C LYS A 60 2.97 -7.86 5.81
N PRO A 61 3.03 -6.74 5.06
CA PRO A 61 2.15 -5.60 5.31
C PRO A 61 0.71 -5.98 4.96
N ILE A 62 -0.18 -5.92 5.94
CA ILE A 62 -1.61 -6.17 5.79
C ILE A 62 -2.41 -4.97 6.28
N TRP A 63 -3.39 -4.53 5.49
CA TRP A 63 -4.32 -3.48 5.91
C TRP A 63 -5.52 -4.07 6.63
N ARG A 64 -5.96 -3.41 7.70
CA ARG A 64 -7.18 -3.73 8.44
C ARG A 64 -8.05 -2.49 8.56
N CYS A 65 -9.36 -2.66 8.34
CA CYS A 65 -10.37 -1.63 8.59
C CYS A 65 -10.52 -1.40 10.10
N PRO A 66 -11.10 -0.27 10.55
CA PRO A 66 -11.19 0.07 11.97
C PRO A 66 -11.91 -0.99 12.82
N ASP A 67 -12.96 -1.64 12.30
CA ASP A 67 -13.71 -2.68 13.02
C ASP A 67 -12.84 -3.93 13.25
N CYS A 68 -12.30 -4.50 12.16
CA CYS A 68 -11.42 -5.66 12.21
C CYS A 68 -10.12 -5.38 12.98
N TRP A 69 -9.62 -4.14 12.94
CA TRP A 69 -8.49 -3.71 13.75
C TRP A 69 -8.83 -3.72 15.24
N GLN A 70 -9.99 -3.20 15.65
CA GLN A 70 -10.41 -3.25 17.05
C GLN A 70 -10.55 -4.69 17.56
N LYS A 71 -11.17 -5.58 16.77
CA LYS A 71 -11.28 -7.00 17.12
C LYS A 71 -9.91 -7.66 17.22
N TYR A 72 -9.02 -7.38 16.27
CA TYR A 72 -7.64 -7.88 16.28
C TYR A 72 -6.86 -7.39 17.51
N LYS A 73 -6.95 -6.10 17.85
CA LYS A 73 -6.35 -5.54 19.07
C LYS A 73 -6.88 -6.21 20.32
N ASN A 74 -8.20 -6.37 20.44
CA ASN A 74 -8.83 -6.99 21.60
C ASN A 74 -8.41 -8.47 21.74
N ALA A 75 -8.31 -9.19 20.62
CA ALA A 75 -7.82 -10.57 20.60
C ALA A 75 -6.32 -10.69 20.91
N LYS A 76 -5.52 -9.68 20.56
CA LYS A 76 -4.07 -9.62 20.83
C LYS A 76 -3.71 -9.03 22.19
N GLY A 77 -4.69 -8.49 22.94
CA GLY A 77 -4.57 -8.11 24.36
C GLY A 77 -3.37 -7.22 24.71
N GLN A 78 -3.36 -5.98 24.21
CA GLN A 78 -2.58 -4.88 24.81
C GLN A 78 -3.52 -3.87 25.43
#